data_AF-A0A1V5A4L9-F1
#
_entry.id   AF-A0A1V5A4L9-F1
#
_cell.length_a   1.000
_cell.length_b   1.000
_cell.length_c   1.000
_cell.angle_alpha   90.00
_cell.angle_beta   90.00
_cell.angle_gamma   90.00
#
_symmetry.space_group_name_H-M   'P 1'
#
loop_
_entity.id
_entity.type
_entity.pdbx_description
1 polymer ?
#
loop_
_entity_poly.entity_id
_entity_poly.type
_entity_poly.pdbx_seq_one_letter_code
_entity_poly.pdbx_strand_id
1 'polypeptide(L)'
;MLELVILLLAVAIVILAWKYLRLFTTMEERAHALYDEWRSRALEDDVRERVDLLHREWTIQEEMRIRSDAIGKSEAVIRGKMTEHLIPYFPEFPFDPRDARFLGTPVDLIVFDGLSRGTLSRIVFVEVKTGKRGALSMRERQVRECVEKGLVSYEILHMKDDK
;
A
#
# COMPACT_ATOMS: atom_id res chain seq x y z
N MET A 1 -69.51 -37.33 56.30
CA MET A 1 -69.72 -36.04 55.59
C MET A 1 -68.55 -35.09 55.83
N LEU A 2 -68.27 -34.68 57.08
CA LEU A 2 -67.16 -33.75 57.39
C LEU A 2 -65.76 -34.30 57.01
N GLU A 3 -65.48 -35.56 57.34
CA GLU A 3 -64.18 -36.20 57.04
C GLU A 3 -63.87 -36.26 55.53
N LEU A 4 -64.88 -36.54 54.71
CA LEU A 4 -64.76 -36.54 53.25
C LEU A 4 -64.45 -35.14 52.69
N VAL A 5 -65.06 -34.10 53.27
CA VAL A 5 -64.80 -32.71 52.87
C VAL A 5 -63.37 -32.29 53.24
N ILE A 6 -62.91 -32.65 54.45
CA ILE A 6 -61.54 -32.38 54.90
C ILE A 6 -60.53 -33.10 54.00
N LEU A 7 -60.79 -34.36 53.64
CA LEU A 7 -59.93 -35.12 52.71
C LEU A 7 -59.86 -34.45 51.33
N LEU A 8 -61.01 -34.01 50.79
CA LEU A 8 -61.08 -33.37 49.47
C LEU A 8 -60.33 -32.03 49.45
N LEU A 9 -60.46 -31.24 50.52
CA LEU A 9 -59.69 -30.00 50.70
C LEU A 9 -58.20 -30.27 50.83
N ALA A 10 -57.79 -31.29 51.58
CA ALA A 10 -56.39 -31.67 51.71
C ALA A 10 -55.79 -32.09 50.34
N VAL A 11 -56.51 -32.90 49.57
CA VAL A 11 -56.11 -33.29 48.21
C VAL A 11 -56.01 -32.07 47.29
N ALA A 12 -56.97 -31.14 47.36
CA ALA A 12 -56.94 -29.90 46.58
C ALA A 12 -55.72 -29.03 46.94
N ILE A 13 -55.39 -28.91 48.23
CA ILE A 13 -54.21 -28.18 48.72
C ILE A 13 -52.93 -28.83 48.19
N VAL A 14 -52.82 -30.15 48.23
CA VAL A 14 -51.65 -30.89 47.71
C VAL A 14 -51.50 -30.67 46.20
N ILE A 15 -52.60 -30.73 45.43
CA ILE A 15 -52.59 -30.47 43.99
C ILE A 15 -52.16 -29.02 43.69
N LEU A 16 -52.67 -28.05 44.45
CA LEU A 16 -52.32 -26.64 44.30
C LEU A 16 -50.85 -26.39 44.66
N ALA A 17 -50.36 -26.98 45.75
CA ALA A 17 -48.96 -26.90 46.16
C ALA A 17 -48.03 -27.52 45.10
N TRP A 18 -48.39 -28.68 44.55
CA TRP A 18 -47.65 -29.32 43.46
C TRP A 18 -47.64 -28.45 42.19
N LYS A 19 -48.79 -27.87 41.82
CA LYS A 19 -48.89 -26.96 40.67
C LYS A 19 -48.08 -25.68 40.88
N TYR A 20 -48.08 -25.12 42.08
CA TYR A 20 -47.29 -23.94 42.44
C TYR A 20 -45.78 -24.23 42.37
N LEU A 21 -45.31 -25.33 42.96
CA LEU A 21 -43.90 -25.73 42.92
C LEU A 21 -43.42 -25.99 41.48
N ARG A 22 -44.26 -26.63 40.65
CA ARG A 22 -43.98 -26.85 39.23
C ARG A 22 -43.94 -25.55 38.42
N LEU A 23 -44.81 -24.60 38.74
CA LEU A 23 -44.83 -23.30 38.07
C LEU A 23 -43.60 -22.47 38.45
N PHE A 24 -43.24 -22.47 39.74
CA PHE A 24 -42.13 -21.70 40.27
C PHE A 24 -40.79 -22.12 39.65
N THR A 25 -40.52 -23.43 39.60
CA THR A 25 -39.32 -23.99 38.96
C THR A 25 -39.22 -23.62 37.47
N THR A 26 -40.33 -23.71 36.73
CA THR A 26 -40.38 -23.34 35.31
C THR A 26 -40.10 -21.84 35.09
N MET A 27 -40.55 -20.98 36.01
CA MET A 27 -40.32 -19.53 35.92
C MET A 27 -38.85 -19.18 36.17
N GLU A 28 -38.21 -19.85 37.13
CA GLU A 28 -36.80 -19.65 37.45
C GLU A 28 -35.90 -20.08 36.29
N GLU A 29 -36.15 -21.26 35.70
CA GLU A 29 -35.43 -21.74 34.52
C GLU A 29 -35.59 -20.80 33.32
N ARG A 30 -36.80 -20.30 33.07
CA ARG A 30 -37.05 -19.33 31.98
C ARG A 30 -36.42 -17.97 32.23
N ALA A 31 -36.44 -17.50 33.48
CA ALA A 31 -35.80 -16.24 33.85
C ALA A 31 -34.28 -16.31 33.68
N HIS A 32 -33.66 -17.42 34.08
CA HIS A 32 -32.24 -17.66 33.85
C HIS A 32 -31.91 -17.77 32.36
N ALA A 33 -32.67 -18.54 31.59
CA ALA A 33 -32.43 -18.68 30.16
C ALA A 33 -32.55 -17.33 29.42
N LEU A 34 -33.57 -16.52 29.74
CA LEU A 34 -33.73 -15.18 29.17
C LEU A 34 -32.60 -14.23 29.60
N TYR A 35 -32.14 -14.32 30.85
CA TYR A 35 -31.03 -13.52 31.34
C TYR A 35 -29.71 -13.88 30.63
N ASP A 36 -29.42 -15.17 30.49
CA ASP A 36 -28.20 -15.64 29.83
C ASP A 36 -28.20 -15.30 28.33
N GLU A 37 -29.35 -15.44 27.66
CA GLU A 37 -29.50 -15.03 26.26
C GLU A 37 -29.31 -13.52 26.08
N TRP A 38 -30.00 -12.72 26.91
CA TRP A 38 -29.84 -11.26 26.90
C TRP A 38 -28.38 -10.85 27.17
N ARG A 39 -27.74 -11.49 28.15
CA ARG A 39 -26.34 -11.23 28.51
C ARG A 39 -25.38 -11.60 27.37
N SER A 40 -25.61 -12.73 26.70
CA SER A 40 -24.79 -13.15 25.55
C SER A 40 -24.90 -12.13 24.42
N ARG A 41 -26.12 -11.72 24.07
CA ARG A 41 -26.34 -10.71 23.01
C ARG A 41 -25.71 -9.37 23.37
N ALA A 42 -25.90 -8.90 24.60
CA ALA A 42 -25.31 -7.63 25.04
C ALA A 42 -23.77 -7.67 25.00
N LEU A 43 -23.15 -8.81 25.32
CA LEU A 43 -21.71 -8.98 25.21
C LEU A 43 -21.24 -9.04 23.75
N GLU A 44 -21.97 -9.75 22.89
CA GLU A 44 -21.68 -9.82 21.45
C GLU A 44 -21.76 -8.44 20.78
N ASP A 45 -22.75 -7.64 21.15
CA ASP A 45 -22.93 -6.29 20.64
C ASP A 45 -21.76 -5.36 21.06
N ASP A 46 -21.34 -5.40 22.33
CA ASP A 46 -20.20 -4.61 22.82
C ASP A 46 -18.88 -5.02 22.14
N VAL A 47 -18.66 -6.33 21.98
CA VAL A 47 -17.48 -6.86 21.26
C VAL A 47 -17.50 -6.41 19.80
N ARG A 48 -18.66 -6.48 19.14
CA ARG A 48 -18.80 -6.05 17.74
C ARG A 48 -18.52 -4.56 17.59
N GLU A 49 -19.07 -3.73 18.47
CA GLU A 49 -18.80 -2.29 18.46
C GLU A 49 -17.31 -2.01 18.66
N ARG A 50 -16.66 -2.71 19.60
CA ARG A 50 -15.22 -2.59 19.85
C ARG A 50 -14.39 -2.95 18.61
N VAL A 51 -14.73 -4.05 17.95
CA VAL A 51 -14.05 -4.51 16.74
C VAL A 51 -14.21 -3.50 15.61
N ASP A 52 -15.41 -2.97 15.40
CA ASP A 52 -15.68 -1.98 14.37
C ASP A 52 -14.89 -0.69 14.60
N LEU A 53 -14.81 -0.21 15.85
CA LEU A 53 -14.03 0.97 16.22
C LEU A 53 -12.53 0.74 15.99
N LEU A 54 -11.99 -0.37 16.46
CA LEU A 54 -10.58 -0.72 16.26
C LEU A 54 -10.23 -0.89 14.79
N HIS A 55 -11.12 -1.53 14.02
CA HIS A 55 -10.94 -1.71 12.59
C HIS A 55 -10.93 -0.37 11.85
N ARG A 56 -11.84 0.55 12.20
CA ARG A 56 -11.86 1.91 11.63
C ARG A 56 -10.60 2.68 11.96
N GLU A 57 -10.18 2.68 13.22
CA GLU A 57 -8.94 3.36 13.63
C GLU A 57 -7.73 2.79 12.89
N TRP A 58 -7.59 1.46 12.87
CA TRP A 58 -6.53 0.79 12.13
C TRP A 58 -6.54 1.14 10.65
N THR A 59 -7.71 1.15 10.01
CA THR A 59 -7.85 1.50 8.58
C THR A 59 -7.36 2.92 8.31
N ILE A 60 -7.76 3.90 9.15
CA ILE A 60 -7.34 5.30 8.99
C ILE A 60 -5.82 5.43 9.16
N GLN A 61 -5.24 4.80 10.19
CA GLN A 61 -3.80 4.84 10.44
C GLN A 61 -3.01 4.19 9.31
N GLU A 62 -3.46 3.04 8.82
CA GLU A 62 -2.79 2.31 7.75
C GLU A 62 -2.90 3.04 6.41
N GLU A 63 -4.05 3.66 6.10
CA GLU A 63 -4.21 4.48 4.90
C GLU A 63 -3.25 5.70 4.93
N MET A 64 -3.13 6.38 6.07
CA MET A 64 -2.17 7.48 6.23
C MET A 64 -0.73 7.01 6.03
N ARG A 65 -0.36 5.84 6.58
CA ARG A 65 0.97 5.25 6.43
C ARG A 65 1.28 4.91 4.96
N ILE A 66 0.35 4.25 4.28
CA ILE A 66 0.48 3.89 2.86
C ILE A 66 0.60 5.15 2.00
N ARG A 67 -0.23 6.17 2.24
CA ARG A 67 -0.17 7.43 1.50
C ARG A 67 1.17 8.13 1.71
N SER A 68 1.66 8.22 2.95
CA SER A 68 2.95 8.85 3.26
C SER A 68 4.12 8.13 2.58
N ASP A 69 4.15 6.79 2.66
CA ASP A 69 5.17 5.97 2.00
C ASP A 69 5.12 6.12 0.46
N ALA A 70 3.92 6.14 -0.12
CA ALA A 70 3.74 6.36 -1.56
C ALA A 70 4.24 7.74 -2.01
N ILE A 71 3.98 8.80 -1.23
CA ILE A 71 4.49 10.14 -1.50
C ILE A 71 6.02 10.15 -1.44
N GLY A 72 6.62 9.60 -0.38
CA GLY A 72 8.08 9.57 -0.23
C GLY A 72 8.80 8.80 -1.34
N LYS A 73 8.25 7.65 -1.75
CA LYS A 73 8.78 6.88 -2.89
C LYS A 73 8.64 7.64 -4.21
N SER A 74 7.49 8.26 -4.44
CA SER A 74 7.23 9.05 -5.65
C SER A 74 8.18 10.25 -5.74
N GLU A 75 8.37 10.99 -4.64
CA GLU A 75 9.27 12.13 -4.58
C GLU A 75 10.72 11.75 -4.90
N ALA A 76 11.22 10.65 -4.32
CA ALA A 76 12.57 10.16 -4.60
C ALA A 76 12.77 9.82 -6.09
N VAL A 77 11.78 9.17 -6.71
CA VAL A 77 11.81 8.82 -8.14
C VAL A 77 11.75 10.08 -9.01
N ILE A 78 10.85 11.02 -8.71
CA ILE A 78 10.70 12.28 -9.45
C ILE A 78 11.99 13.09 -9.37
N ARG A 79 12.57 13.21 -8.17
CA ARG A 79 13.81 13.93 -7.93
C ARG A 79 14.98 13.32 -8.72
N GLY A 80 15.08 11.99 -8.76
CA GLY A 80 16.08 11.28 -9.57
C GLY A 80 15.97 11.65 -11.05
N LYS A 81 14.77 11.49 -11.62
CA LYS A 81 14.50 11.81 -13.03
C LYS A 81 14.75 13.27 -13.38
N MET A 82 14.38 14.20 -12.50
CA MET A 82 14.66 15.62 -12.72
C MET A 82 16.16 15.92 -12.65
N THR A 83 16.89 15.25 -11.75
CA THR A 83 18.33 15.41 -11.63
C THR A 83 19.05 14.97 -12.91
N GLU A 84 18.60 13.90 -13.55
CA GLU A 84 19.15 13.44 -14.85
C GLU A 84 19.03 14.52 -15.94
N HIS A 85 17.91 15.24 -15.98
CA HIS A 85 17.69 16.31 -16.96
C HIS A 85 18.47 17.59 -16.63
N LEU A 86 18.66 17.88 -15.33
CA LEU A 86 19.30 19.11 -14.86
C LEU A 86 20.82 18.96 -14.66
N ILE A 87 21.36 17.73 -14.74
CA ILE A 87 22.79 17.47 -14.54
C ILE A 87 23.71 18.40 -15.36
N PRO A 88 23.39 18.79 -16.61
CA PRO A 88 24.30 19.65 -17.38
C PRO A 88 24.52 21.02 -16.74
N TYR A 89 23.60 21.48 -15.90
CA TYR A 89 23.67 22.78 -15.23
C TYR A 89 24.30 22.71 -13.84
N PHE A 90 24.72 21.53 -13.38
CA PHE A 90 25.34 21.36 -12.08
C PHE A 90 26.86 21.61 -12.14
N PRO A 91 27.48 22.15 -11.07
CA PRO A 91 28.90 22.50 -11.05
C PRO A 91 29.86 21.33 -11.36
N GLU A 92 29.45 20.09 -11.07
CA GLU A 92 30.26 18.90 -11.27
C GLU A 92 30.24 18.39 -12.72
N PHE A 93 29.39 18.93 -13.58
CA PHE A 93 29.31 18.51 -14.98
C PHE A 93 30.50 19.07 -15.78
N PRO A 94 31.38 18.22 -16.35
CA PRO A 94 32.67 18.67 -16.88
C PRO A 94 32.59 19.22 -18.32
N PHE A 95 31.39 19.34 -18.90
CA PHE A 95 31.18 19.75 -20.28
C PHE A 95 30.33 21.00 -20.39
N ASP A 96 30.32 21.62 -21.58
CA ASP A 96 29.41 22.74 -21.86
C ASP A 96 27.95 22.23 -21.90
N PRO A 97 27.02 22.81 -21.11
CA PRO A 97 25.63 22.39 -21.10
C PRO A 97 24.95 22.50 -22.49
N ARG A 98 25.43 23.42 -23.35
CA ARG A 98 24.89 23.61 -24.71
C ARG A 98 25.20 22.44 -25.64
N ASP A 99 26.26 21.69 -25.33
CA ASP A 99 26.72 20.53 -26.09
C ASP A 99 26.09 19.21 -25.60
N ALA A 100 25.37 19.24 -24.47
CA ALA A 100 24.69 18.07 -23.92
C ALA A 100 23.27 17.92 -24.49
N ARG A 101 22.88 16.69 -24.82
CA ARG A 101 21.52 16.31 -25.21
C ARG A 101 21.05 15.15 -24.36
N PHE A 102 19.89 15.31 -23.75
CA PHE A 102 19.24 14.25 -22.99
C PHE A 102 18.64 13.20 -23.94
N LEU A 103 18.78 11.91 -23.59
CA LEU A 103 18.15 10.78 -24.26
C LEU A 103 17.34 9.91 -23.30
N GLY A 104 17.91 9.56 -22.14
CA GLY A 104 17.34 8.63 -21.15
C GLY A 104 17.82 7.18 -21.31
N THR A 105 17.32 6.27 -20.49
CA THR A 105 17.80 4.87 -20.42
C THR A 105 17.81 4.17 -21.80
N PRO A 106 18.92 3.51 -22.21
CA PRO A 106 20.10 3.11 -21.42
C PRO A 106 21.31 4.08 -21.43
N VAL A 107 21.15 5.30 -21.95
CA VAL A 107 22.19 6.35 -21.89
C VAL A 107 21.52 7.69 -21.60
N ASP A 108 21.70 8.24 -20.41
CA ASP A 108 20.99 9.47 -20.03
C ASP A 108 21.31 10.68 -20.92
N LEU A 109 22.57 10.92 -21.27
CA LEU A 109 22.97 12.03 -22.14
C LEU A 109 24.00 11.64 -23.20
N ILE A 110 23.96 12.35 -24.34
CA ILE A 110 25.07 12.44 -25.29
C ILE A 110 25.62 13.85 -25.27
N VAL A 111 26.94 13.98 -25.17
CA VAL A 111 27.65 15.25 -25.22
C VAL A 111 28.46 15.35 -26.50
N PHE A 112 28.23 16.40 -27.28
CA PHE A 112 28.96 16.76 -28.49
C PHE A 112 30.05 17.79 -28.15
N ASP A 113 31.08 17.39 -27.40
CA ASP A 113 32.08 18.28 -26.80
C ASP A 113 32.75 19.19 -27.85
N GLY A 114 32.49 20.50 -27.74
CA GLY A 114 33.05 21.53 -28.62
C GLY A 114 32.16 21.94 -29.78
N LEU A 115 30.99 21.31 -29.95
CA LEU A 115 30.04 21.66 -31.01
C LEU A 115 29.59 23.13 -30.91
N SER A 116 29.31 23.62 -29.71
CA SER A 116 28.94 25.02 -29.40
C SER A 116 30.06 26.01 -29.72
N ARG A 117 31.32 25.54 -29.75
CA ARG A 117 32.50 26.31 -30.14
C ARG A 117 32.80 26.22 -31.64
N GLY A 118 31.98 25.47 -32.39
CA GLY A 118 32.13 25.28 -33.83
C GLY A 118 33.11 24.17 -34.23
N THR A 119 33.67 23.40 -33.29
CA THR A 119 34.57 22.28 -33.60
C THR A 119 34.32 21.12 -32.65
N LEU A 120 33.67 20.07 -33.19
CA LEU A 120 33.39 18.85 -32.45
C LEU A 120 34.69 18.07 -32.21
N SER A 121 35.06 17.91 -30.94
CA SER A 121 36.28 17.20 -30.53
C SER A 121 36.03 15.72 -30.26
N ARG A 122 34.89 15.41 -29.62
CA ARG A 122 34.48 14.03 -29.29
C ARG A 122 32.99 13.97 -28.99
N ILE A 123 32.42 12.77 -29.13
CA ILE A 123 31.06 12.44 -28.69
C ILE A 123 31.19 11.57 -27.44
N VAL A 124 30.53 11.96 -26.35
CA VAL A 124 30.60 11.27 -25.05
C VAL A 124 29.21 10.78 -24.66
N PHE A 125 29.10 9.49 -24.38
CA PHE A 125 27.90 8.88 -23.80
C PHE A 125 28.01 8.99 -22.28
N VAL A 126 27.01 9.58 -21.63
CA VAL A 126 27.02 9.87 -20.19
C VAL A 126 25.81 9.21 -19.56
N GLU A 127 26.07 8.39 -18.54
CA GLU A 127 25.06 7.83 -17.65
C GLU A 127 25.17 8.54 -16.30
N VAL A 128 24.05 9.04 -15.78
CA VAL A 128 23.99 9.81 -14.53
C VAL A 128 23.52 8.89 -13.42
N LYS A 129 24.35 8.73 -12.39
CA LYS A 129 23.96 7.98 -11.18
C LYS A 129 23.84 8.90 -9.99
N THR A 130 22.67 8.90 -9.37
CA THR A 130 22.45 9.62 -8.11
C THR A 130 23.01 8.78 -6.94
N GLY A 131 24.15 9.20 -6.38
CA GLY A 131 24.77 8.60 -5.17
C GLY A 131 26.08 7.82 -5.42
N LYS A 132 26.82 7.56 -4.33
CA LYS A 132 28.20 7.01 -4.37
C LYS A 132 28.34 5.55 -4.87
N ARG A 133 27.24 4.84 -5.15
CA ARG A 133 27.26 3.39 -5.49
C ARG A 133 26.28 3.01 -6.60
N GLY A 134 25.94 3.90 -7.52
CA GLY A 134 25.09 3.55 -8.65
C GLY A 134 25.81 2.57 -9.58
N ALA A 135 25.46 1.29 -9.50
CA ALA A 135 25.96 0.29 -10.44
C ALA A 135 25.21 0.40 -11.77
N LEU A 136 25.91 0.12 -12.87
CA LEU A 136 25.27 0.08 -14.19
C LEU A 136 24.31 -1.12 -14.28
N SER A 137 23.13 -0.89 -14.85
CA SER A 137 22.21 -1.97 -15.24
C SER A 137 22.85 -2.84 -16.33
N MET A 138 22.24 -4.01 -16.59
CA MET A 138 22.72 -4.90 -17.66
C MET A 138 22.72 -4.19 -19.02
N ARG A 139 21.66 -3.41 -19.31
CA ARG A 139 21.50 -2.67 -20.57
C ARG A 139 22.54 -1.57 -20.72
N GLU A 140 22.76 -0.79 -19.66
CA GLU A 140 23.79 0.25 -19.64
C GLU A 140 25.20 -0.32 -19.83
N ARG A 141 25.49 -1.47 -19.20
CA ARG A 141 26.77 -2.18 -19.39
C ARG A 141 27.00 -2.59 -20.83
N GLN A 142 25.98 -3.15 -21.49
CA GLN A 142 26.07 -3.52 -22.90
C GLN A 142 26.38 -2.32 -23.79
N VAL A 143 25.72 -1.18 -23.54
CA VAL A 143 26.01 0.04 -24.31
C VAL A 143 27.43 0.53 -24.06
N ARG A 144 27.87 0.60 -22.80
CA ARG A 144 29.25 0.97 -22.44
C ARG A 144 30.26 0.07 -23.16
N GLU A 145 30.05 -1.25 -23.14
CA GLU A 145 30.94 -2.19 -23.81
C GLU A 145 30.99 -1.99 -25.33
N CYS A 146 29.86 -1.70 -25.98
CA CYS A 146 29.85 -1.36 -27.40
C CYS A 146 30.66 -0.09 -27.68
N VAL A 147 30.49 0.95 -26.86
CA VAL A 147 31.25 2.21 -26.99
C VAL A 147 32.75 1.97 -26.76
N GLU A 148 33.13 1.24 -25.72
CA GLU A 148 34.53 0.90 -25.40
C GLU A 148 35.20 0.07 -26.50
N LYS A 149 34.44 -0.79 -27.18
CA LYS A 149 34.91 -1.59 -28.33
C LYS A 149 34.86 -0.84 -29.66
N GLY A 150 34.41 0.41 -29.69
CA GLY A 150 34.27 1.20 -30.91
C GLY A 150 33.15 0.73 -31.85
N LEU A 151 32.20 -0.04 -31.35
CA LEU A 151 31.03 -0.53 -32.09
C LEU A 151 29.94 0.55 -32.17
N VAL A 152 30.31 1.72 -32.70
CA VAL A 152 29.45 2.90 -32.86
C VAL A 152 29.52 3.35 -34.31
N SER A 153 28.38 3.45 -35.00
CA SER A 153 28.28 3.92 -36.38
C SER A 153 27.34 5.11 -36.51
N TYR A 154 27.52 5.87 -37.60
CA TYR A 154 26.65 6.98 -37.97
C TYR A 154 25.92 6.62 -39.26
N GLU A 155 24.59 6.47 -39.17
CA GLU A 155 23.74 6.07 -40.29
C GLU A 155 22.77 7.20 -40.65
N ILE A 156 22.61 7.46 -41.94
CA ILE A 156 21.62 8.42 -42.44
C ILE A 156 20.46 7.63 -43.04
N LEU A 157 19.29 7.69 -42.39
CA LEU A 157 18.07 7.10 -42.90
C LEU A 157 17.20 8.17 -43.54
N HIS A 158 16.95 8.02 -44.84
CA HIS A 158 15.98 8.83 -45.56
C HIS A 158 14.64 8.10 -45.58
N MET A 159 13.64 8.61 -44.87
CA MET A 159 12.27 8.16 -45.02
C MET A 159 11.70 8.78 -46.30
N LYS A 160 11.05 7.98 -47.16
CA LYS A 160 10.27 8.53 -48.27
C LYS A 160 9.01 9.18 -47.71
N ASP A 161 8.72 10.40 -48.14
CA ASP A 161 7.40 10.98 -47.95
C ASP A 161 6.41 10.16 -48.78
N ASP A 162 5.47 9.49 -48.11
CA ASP A 162 4.27 8.96 -48.75
C ASP A 162 3.42 10.17 -49.20
N LYS A 163 3.56 10.52 -50.47
CA LYS A 163 2.59 11.37 -51.19
C LYS A 163 1.46 10.53 -51.75
#